data_AF-A0A1W1ZCF5-F1
#
_entry.id   AF-A0A1W1ZCF5-F1
#
_cell.length_a   1.000
_cell.length_b   1.000
_cell.length_c   1.000
_cell.angle_alpha   90.00
_cell.angle_beta   90.00
_cell.angle_gamma   90.00
#
_symmetry.space_group_name_H-M   'P 1'
#
loop_
_entity.id
_entity.type
_entity.pdbx_description
1 polymer ?
#
loop_
_entity_poly.entity_id
_entity_poly.type
_entity_poly.pdbx_seq_one_letter_code
_entity_poly.pdbx_strand_id
1 'polypeptide(L)'
;MKKSILYVLILFAGFAYAQNVFPVPTGNAVLGNGNNLFINGGVIRNNNAGGTITIDDTTTINGSLQVSDNIQASGGVTGDHGIFDEIYSGKIEIMDNMIDMIYPATSSWKEGIDFYKEKKPSLIKWGGIGATGNLVQLNRLYMTHGSNPQNSILGINILTNGNVGIGTLSPTTTLEINAGSSTFDPLGNSGLKLTQLTSGNSPTKGAMPIGVDSTGKVVRVDVGSSSGGWLLTGNPATNPSINFLGTTDSQPLVIKTNNTERLKINISGRFVFHNSDTTPVTNLNLYLGGGNDPVSLYPAGQNVLNTVVGLGSLKANTSGYKNTIFGANSLYKNTTGYENSVVGVNSMINNTTGNLNIVIGNNSMNTGTTSIQNVVVGNNALVAATTAGNYNVALGNGTLNKVTTGQYNIHLGYYTATTGITTGTRNIGIGYNAGKNLTTGSNNIMIGSENLTVTPNIVINAPISNSASNQLNIGNWIYGHNGKIAIGNFTNVAQVFSNIENANYQLIVKNGIKTEKVRVELASTNDWADYVFNDDYDLMNIDELEKFILKNKHLPNIPTASEVMKDGIDLGEMDAKLLEKIEELTLYSIGLYKENYDLKEETKNLQKENQEQQILLEELLKRVEQLESNK
;
A
#
# COMPACT_ATOMS: atom_id res chain seq x y z
N MET A 1 -31.21 48.49 52.97
CA MET A 1 -32.05 49.39 52.14
C MET A 1 -32.29 48.70 50.82
N LYS A 2 -33.42 48.70 50.14
CA LYS A 2 -34.75 49.29 50.29
C LYS A 2 -35.56 48.56 49.20
N LYS A 3 -36.75 48.04 49.51
CA LYS A 3 -38.03 48.64 49.07
C LYS A 3 -37.98 49.23 47.65
N SER A 4 -38.76 48.62 46.77
CA SER A 4 -39.98 49.19 46.16
C SER A 4 -40.58 48.07 45.29
N ILE A 5 -41.87 47.75 45.40
CA ILE A 5 -42.93 48.44 44.66
C ILE A 5 -44.27 48.33 45.44
N LEU A 6 -45.08 49.36 45.25
CA LEU A 6 -46.30 49.82 45.90
C LEU A 6 -47.20 50.23 44.71
N TYR A 7 -48.48 49.86 44.52
CA TYR A 7 -49.74 50.17 45.22
C TYR A 7 -50.82 49.34 44.43
N VAL A 8 -51.68 48.52 45.06
CA VAL A 8 -53.13 48.79 45.34
C VAL A 8 -54.10 48.41 44.20
N LEU A 9 -55.31 47.84 44.37
CA LEU A 9 -56.12 47.39 45.51
C LEU A 9 -57.17 46.36 45.00
N ILE A 10 -57.30 45.25 45.73
CA ILE A 10 -58.52 44.60 46.29
C ILE A 10 -59.70 44.15 45.38
N LEU A 11 -59.84 42.81 45.34
CA LEU A 11 -61.06 41.99 45.18
C LEU A 11 -62.08 42.23 46.30
N PHE A 12 -63.38 42.02 46.05
CA PHE A 12 -64.22 41.30 47.02
C PHE A 12 -65.42 40.60 46.34
N ALA A 13 -65.53 39.30 46.58
CA ALA A 13 -66.72 38.49 46.37
C ALA A 13 -67.30 38.12 47.75
N GLY A 14 -68.63 38.08 47.82
CA GLY A 14 -69.43 37.22 48.71
C GLY A 14 -69.43 37.54 50.20
N PHE A 15 -70.60 37.88 50.74
CA PHE A 15 -70.88 37.68 52.17
C PHE A 15 -72.31 37.19 52.37
N ALA A 16 -72.44 36.08 53.11
CA ALA A 16 -73.65 35.71 53.83
C ALA A 16 -73.35 35.84 55.33
N TYR A 17 -74.22 36.60 56.00
CA TYR A 17 -74.70 36.49 57.39
C TYR A 17 -73.74 36.15 58.54
N ALA A 18 -73.57 37.09 59.48
CA ALA A 18 -74.05 36.99 60.88
C ALA A 18 -73.74 38.25 61.71
N GLN A 19 -74.79 38.74 62.37
CA GLN A 19 -74.89 39.49 63.65
C GLN A 19 -73.77 40.43 64.14
N ASN A 20 -74.13 41.68 64.48
CA ASN A 20 -74.01 42.20 65.86
C ASN A 20 -74.57 43.64 66.03
N VAL A 21 -75.55 43.77 66.92
CA VAL A 21 -75.67 44.67 68.08
C VAL A 21 -74.80 45.95 68.15
N PHE A 22 -75.51 47.09 68.23
CA PHE A 22 -75.23 48.46 68.76
C PHE A 22 -74.01 49.28 68.29
N PRO A 23 -74.24 50.59 68.08
CA PRO A 23 -73.61 51.54 69.00
C PRO A 23 -74.52 52.70 69.46
N VAL A 24 -74.10 53.22 70.61
CA VAL A 24 -74.52 54.42 71.38
C VAL A 24 -73.46 55.52 71.11
N PRO A 25 -73.57 56.80 71.51
CA PRO A 25 -74.67 57.75 71.72
C PRO A 25 -74.50 59.07 70.92
N THR A 26 -75.55 59.88 70.82
CA THR A 26 -75.47 61.33 71.08
C THR A 26 -76.83 61.83 71.60
N GLY A 27 -76.80 62.67 72.64
CA GLY A 27 -77.96 63.05 73.43
C GLY A 27 -78.60 64.40 73.07
N ASN A 28 -79.89 64.47 73.45
CA ASN A 28 -80.70 65.57 74.01
C ASN A 28 -81.25 66.71 73.13
N ALA A 29 -82.59 66.72 73.00
CA ALA A 29 -83.57 67.77 73.38
C ALA A 29 -84.94 67.44 72.72
N VAL A 30 -85.98 66.92 73.41
CA VAL A 30 -87.00 67.55 74.28
C VAL A 30 -88.18 68.24 73.54
N LEU A 31 -89.40 67.79 73.91
CA LEU A 31 -90.78 68.36 73.82
C LEU A 31 -91.72 68.05 72.62
N GLY A 32 -92.90 67.46 72.93
CA GLY A 32 -94.20 67.96 72.44
C GLY A 32 -95.30 66.97 71.98
N ASN A 33 -96.20 66.59 72.90
CA ASN A 33 -97.66 66.35 72.78
C ASN A 33 -98.32 65.46 71.69
N GLY A 34 -99.03 64.40 72.13
CA GLY A 34 -100.49 64.46 72.32
C GLY A 34 -101.46 64.03 71.18
N ASN A 35 -102.29 63.03 71.52
CA ASN A 35 -103.71 62.80 71.15
C ASN A 35 -104.10 61.89 69.96
N ASN A 36 -104.81 60.81 70.33
CA ASN A 36 -105.81 60.09 69.52
C ASN A 36 -107.08 60.96 69.34
N LEU A 37 -107.81 60.83 68.23
CA LEU A 37 -109.29 60.86 68.23
C LEU A 37 -109.91 60.16 67.00
N PHE A 38 -111.10 59.62 67.26
CA PHE A 38 -111.89 58.63 66.55
C PHE A 38 -112.70 59.14 65.33
N ILE A 39 -112.81 58.23 64.35
CA ILE A 39 -113.99 57.68 63.61
C ILE A 39 -115.30 58.49 63.50
N ASN A 40 -115.88 58.51 62.29
CA ASN A 40 -117.30 58.16 62.04
C ASN A 40 -117.47 57.86 60.53
N GLY A 41 -117.99 56.75 60.01
CA GLY A 41 -118.61 55.50 60.50
C GLY A 41 -119.15 54.75 59.25
N GLY A 42 -119.37 53.44 59.16
CA GLY A 42 -119.21 52.25 60.02
C GLY A 42 -119.04 51.01 59.10
N VAL A 43 -118.27 49.96 59.39
CA VAL A 43 -118.36 48.90 60.44
C VAL A 43 -119.61 48.04 60.23
N ILE A 44 -119.51 46.72 59.97
CA ILE A 44 -119.31 45.57 60.91
C ILE A 44 -118.60 44.46 60.11
N ARG A 45 -117.37 43.98 60.35
CA ARG A 45 -116.74 43.24 61.47
C ARG A 45 -117.39 41.91 61.89
N ASN A 46 -116.62 40.84 61.61
CA ASN A 46 -116.13 39.84 62.57
C ASN A 46 -117.17 38.99 63.31
N ASN A 47 -116.95 37.67 63.32
CA ASN A 47 -116.50 37.06 64.57
C ASN A 47 -115.97 35.64 64.39
N ASN A 48 -114.72 35.49 64.83
CA ASN A 48 -114.20 34.42 65.67
C ASN A 48 -114.06 32.99 65.12
N ALA A 49 -112.81 32.53 65.26
CA ALA A 49 -112.41 31.31 65.96
C ALA A 49 -113.35 30.08 65.89
N GLY A 50 -112.90 29.07 65.14
CA GLY A 50 -113.24 27.66 65.34
C GLY A 50 -114.20 27.07 64.31
N GLY A 51 -113.83 25.93 63.72
CA GLY A 51 -114.79 24.97 63.17
C GLY A 51 -114.57 24.49 61.74
N THR A 52 -113.93 23.33 61.65
CA THR A 52 -113.77 22.34 60.56
C THR A 52 -115.10 21.86 59.94
N ILE A 53 -115.06 21.30 58.72
CA ILE A 53 -115.94 20.19 58.31
C ILE A 53 -115.16 19.13 57.50
N THR A 54 -115.27 17.88 57.94
CA THR A 54 -114.64 16.64 57.46
C THR A 54 -115.72 15.72 56.85
N ILE A 55 -115.42 14.93 55.81
CA ILE A 55 -116.07 13.62 55.55
C ILE A 55 -115.01 12.62 55.04
N ASP A 56 -115.18 11.37 55.50
CA ASP A 56 -114.27 10.22 55.61
C ASP A 56 -114.46 9.15 54.49
N ASP A 57 -113.58 8.17 54.54
CA ASP A 57 -113.10 7.13 53.61
C ASP A 57 -114.01 5.88 53.45
N THR A 58 -113.68 5.01 52.49
CA THR A 58 -114.13 3.59 52.27
C THR A 58 -115.47 3.27 51.54
N THR A 59 -115.38 2.91 50.24
CA THR A 59 -116.30 1.96 49.55
C THR A 59 -115.70 1.47 48.22
N THR A 60 -115.68 0.15 47.99
CA THR A 60 -115.33 -0.49 46.70
C THR A 60 -116.62 -1.03 46.06
N ILE A 61 -117.08 -0.52 44.89
CA ILE A 61 -118.10 -1.18 44.04
C ILE A 61 -117.86 -0.87 42.55
N ASN A 62 -117.87 -1.96 41.76
CA ASN A 62 -117.84 -2.06 40.29
C ASN A 62 -119.10 -1.52 39.60
N GLY A 63 -118.92 -0.93 38.41
CA GLY A 63 -120.00 -0.69 37.46
C GLY A 63 -119.79 0.60 36.68
N SER A 64 -119.52 0.47 35.37
CA SER A 64 -119.31 1.60 34.46
C SER A 64 -120.57 2.46 34.37
N LEU A 65 -120.44 3.74 34.72
CA LEU A 65 -121.15 4.79 34.01
C LEU A 65 -120.23 6.00 33.92
N GLN A 66 -119.84 6.33 32.68
CA GLN A 66 -119.44 7.68 32.33
C GLN A 66 -120.43 8.65 32.95
N VAL A 67 -119.94 9.63 33.68
CA VAL A 67 -120.23 10.99 33.24
C VAL A 67 -118.82 11.57 33.00
N SER A 68 -118.56 12.84 33.19
CA SER A 68 -118.08 13.21 34.52
C SER A 68 -116.58 13.19 34.67
N ASP A 69 -116.01 14.17 35.34
CA ASP A 69 -116.57 15.47 35.72
C ASP A 69 -115.38 16.38 35.92
N ASN A 70 -115.61 17.64 35.57
CA ASN A 70 -114.88 18.77 36.11
C ASN A 70 -114.88 18.71 37.64
N ILE A 71 -113.71 18.83 38.29
CA ILE A 71 -113.57 19.65 39.50
C ILE A 71 -112.17 20.31 39.49
N GLN A 72 -112.14 21.64 39.48
CA GLN A 72 -110.98 22.46 39.86
C GLN A 72 -111.02 22.74 41.37
N ALA A 73 -109.85 22.77 42.02
CA ALA A 73 -109.70 23.38 43.34
C ALA A 73 -108.31 24.04 43.52
N SER A 74 -108.32 25.21 44.17
CA SER A 74 -107.17 25.99 44.63
C SER A 74 -106.76 25.63 46.06
N GLY A 75 -105.45 25.71 46.37
CA GLY A 75 -104.89 25.75 47.74
C GLY A 75 -104.18 24.45 48.15
N GLY A 76 -102.87 24.52 48.34
CA GLY A 76 -101.99 23.34 48.35
C GLY A 76 -101.83 22.58 49.67
N VAL A 77 -101.55 21.27 49.54
CA VAL A 77 -100.73 20.42 50.43
C VAL A 77 -100.15 19.26 49.58
N THR A 78 -98.83 19.03 49.74
CA THR A 78 -97.93 17.89 49.42
C THR A 78 -98.25 16.86 48.33
N GLY A 79 -97.25 16.51 47.53
CA GLY A 79 -97.22 15.22 46.82
C GLY A 79 -96.10 15.09 45.79
N ASP A 80 -95.20 14.14 46.04
CA ASP A 80 -94.34 13.48 45.06
C ASP A 80 -95.14 12.92 43.87
N HIS A 81 -94.42 12.46 42.84
CA HIS A 81 -94.83 11.69 41.64
C HIS A 81 -94.87 12.44 40.30
N GLY A 82 -94.10 11.88 39.34
CA GLY A 82 -94.49 11.78 37.91
C GLY A 82 -94.48 13.09 37.14
N ILE A 83 -93.41 13.44 36.41
CA ILE A 83 -93.18 13.06 35.01
C ILE A 83 -94.38 13.33 34.07
N PHE A 84 -94.09 14.11 33.02
CA PHE A 84 -94.82 14.32 31.76
C PHE A 84 -95.94 15.37 31.73
N ASP A 85 -95.54 16.58 31.32
CA ASP A 85 -96.29 17.46 30.41
C ASP A 85 -95.18 18.26 29.69
N GLU A 86 -94.95 18.20 28.38
CA GLU A 86 -95.85 18.21 27.24
C GLU A 86 -95.29 17.38 26.07
N ILE A 87 -96.22 16.85 25.27
CA ILE A 87 -96.04 15.96 24.13
C ILE A 87 -95.57 16.76 22.89
N TYR A 88 -94.38 16.45 22.39
CA TYR A 88 -94.02 16.58 20.96
C TYR A 88 -93.26 15.31 20.53
N SER A 89 -94.03 14.36 19.98
CA SER A 89 -93.64 13.29 19.05
C SER A 89 -92.23 12.67 19.16
N GLY A 90 -91.97 11.99 20.28
CA GLY A 90 -90.89 11.01 20.43
C GLY A 90 -91.11 10.26 21.74
N LYS A 91 -91.69 9.05 21.68
CA LYS A 91 -91.96 8.25 22.87
C LYS A 91 -90.64 7.65 23.35
N ILE A 92 -90.17 8.08 24.52
CA ILE A 92 -89.22 7.29 25.31
C ILE A 92 -90.07 6.30 26.11
N GLU A 93 -90.20 5.06 25.65
CA GLU A 93 -90.80 3.98 26.45
C GLU A 93 -89.68 3.31 27.25
N ILE A 94 -89.72 3.43 28.58
CA ILE A 94 -88.84 2.70 29.47
C ILE A 94 -89.56 1.40 29.84
N MET A 95 -89.11 0.27 29.31
CA MET A 95 -89.65 -1.05 29.62
C MET A 95 -88.53 -1.96 30.13
N ASP A 96 -88.73 -2.59 31.29
CA ASP A 96 -87.92 -3.69 31.84
C ASP A 96 -86.39 -3.49 31.72
N ASN A 97 -85.92 -2.31 32.13
CA ASN A 97 -84.51 -1.87 32.13
C ASN A 97 -83.90 -1.49 30.77
N MET A 98 -84.71 -1.32 29.72
CA MET A 98 -84.30 -0.73 28.45
C MET A 98 -85.04 0.60 28.22
N ILE A 99 -84.31 1.58 27.66
CA ILE A 99 -84.89 2.82 27.14
C ILE A 99 -85.10 2.57 25.64
N ASP A 100 -86.35 2.34 25.23
CA ASP A 100 -86.72 2.13 23.83
C ASP A 100 -87.06 3.48 23.17
N MET A 101 -86.41 3.78 22.05
CA MET A 101 -86.58 5.02 21.28
C MET A 101 -87.41 4.70 20.04
N ILE A 102 -88.71 5.03 20.05
CA ILE A 102 -89.67 4.55 19.07
C ILE A 102 -89.72 5.49 17.83
N TYR A 103 -89.33 4.97 16.66
CA TYR A 103 -89.32 5.66 15.37
C TYR A 103 -90.64 6.42 15.03
N PRO A 104 -90.59 7.72 14.68
CA PRO A 104 -91.71 8.43 14.09
C PRO A 104 -91.69 8.36 12.55
N ALA A 105 -92.86 8.12 11.96
CA ALA A 105 -93.10 7.91 10.53
C ALA A 105 -93.00 9.21 9.69
N THR A 106 -91.82 9.80 9.53
CA THR A 106 -91.50 10.76 8.43
C THR A 106 -90.03 10.69 8.02
N SER A 107 -89.70 11.20 6.82
CA SER A 107 -88.47 10.94 6.04
C SER A 107 -87.11 11.33 6.67
N SER A 108 -87.11 11.90 7.86
CA SER A 108 -85.90 12.11 8.68
C SER A 108 -86.32 12.20 10.15
N TRP A 109 -85.92 11.25 10.97
CA TRP A 109 -86.19 11.29 12.41
C TRP A 109 -84.93 11.70 13.18
N LYS A 110 -85.15 12.44 14.26
CA LYS A 110 -84.11 12.99 15.14
C LYS A 110 -84.60 12.72 16.55
N GLU A 111 -84.12 11.66 17.16
CA GLU A 111 -84.53 11.30 18.51
C GLU A 111 -83.34 11.24 19.45
N GLY A 112 -83.50 11.85 20.61
CA GLY A 112 -82.43 12.02 21.59
C GLY A 112 -82.90 12.73 22.83
N ILE A 113 -82.11 12.62 23.89
CA ILE A 113 -82.26 13.40 25.11
C ILE A 113 -81.57 14.73 24.85
N ASP A 114 -82.35 15.79 24.71
CA ASP A 114 -81.83 17.16 24.69
C ASP A 114 -81.62 17.68 26.12
N PHE A 115 -80.45 18.27 26.35
CA PHE A 115 -80.14 18.95 27.59
C PHE A 115 -80.45 20.45 27.43
N TYR A 116 -81.33 20.98 28.29
CA TYR A 116 -81.72 22.39 28.29
C TYR A 116 -81.07 23.13 29.46
N LYS A 117 -80.72 24.40 29.24
CA LYS A 117 -80.07 25.23 30.26
C LYS A 117 -81.00 25.57 31.43
N GLU A 118 -82.30 25.82 31.20
CA GLU A 118 -83.25 26.32 32.21
C GLU A 118 -84.70 25.81 32.02
N LYS A 119 -85.47 25.69 33.11
CA LYS A 119 -86.90 25.32 33.14
C LYS A 119 -87.77 26.53 32.74
N LYS A 120 -88.12 26.66 31.44
CA LYS A 120 -89.05 27.63 30.76
C LYS A 120 -88.47 29.03 30.41
N PRO A 121 -88.97 29.73 29.35
CA PRO A 121 -89.48 29.27 28.05
C PRO A 121 -88.50 29.59 26.90
N SER A 122 -87.27 30.04 27.19
CA SER A 122 -86.22 30.09 26.17
C SER A 122 -85.56 28.71 26.09
N LEU A 123 -86.13 27.83 25.26
CA LEU A 123 -85.66 26.46 25.00
C LEU A 123 -84.28 26.47 24.30
N ILE A 124 -83.25 26.99 24.97
CA ILE A 124 -81.88 26.99 24.48
C ILE A 124 -81.29 25.62 24.82
N LYS A 125 -81.17 24.77 23.81
CA LYS A 125 -80.46 23.49 23.92
C LYS A 125 -78.98 23.77 24.20
N TRP A 126 -78.45 23.06 25.18
CA TRP A 126 -77.03 23.06 25.53
C TRP A 126 -76.28 21.91 24.91
N GLY A 127 -77.00 20.84 24.58
CA GLY A 127 -76.48 19.68 23.91
C GLY A 127 -77.52 18.59 23.87
N GLY A 128 -77.11 17.42 23.43
CA GLY A 128 -77.96 16.25 23.47
C GLY A 128 -77.21 14.98 23.17
N ILE A 129 -77.81 13.87 23.57
CA ILE A 129 -77.38 12.53 23.21
C ILE A 129 -78.51 11.91 22.41
N GLY A 130 -78.24 11.44 21.21
CA GLY A 130 -79.29 10.89 20.37
C GLY A 130 -78.78 10.28 19.10
N ALA A 131 -79.71 9.87 18.27
CA ALA A 131 -79.45 9.37 16.95
C ALA A 131 -80.18 10.18 15.89
N THR A 132 -79.59 10.22 14.70
CA THR A 132 -80.24 10.73 13.49
C THR A 132 -80.30 9.60 12.48
N GLY A 133 -81.39 9.53 11.72
CA GLY A 133 -81.58 8.48 10.73
C GLY A 133 -82.79 8.74 9.82
N ASN A 134 -83.06 7.76 8.97
CA ASN A 134 -84.33 7.65 8.24
C ASN A 134 -85.04 6.34 8.66
N LEU A 135 -86.21 6.07 8.09
CA LEU A 135 -87.05 4.92 8.47
C LEU A 135 -86.39 3.55 8.29
N VAL A 136 -85.28 3.47 7.55
CA VAL A 136 -84.63 2.21 7.16
C VAL A 136 -83.23 2.08 7.76
N GLN A 137 -82.57 3.20 8.10
CA GLN A 137 -81.20 3.17 8.58
C GLN A 137 -80.92 4.29 9.58
N LEU A 138 -80.23 3.93 10.67
CA LEU A 138 -79.49 4.90 11.48
C LEU A 138 -78.48 5.59 10.55
N ASN A 139 -78.28 6.90 10.67
CA ASN A 139 -77.21 7.60 9.95
C ASN A 139 -76.03 7.86 10.89
N ARG A 140 -76.33 8.28 12.12
CA ARG A 140 -75.32 8.65 13.10
C ARG A 140 -75.87 8.61 14.53
N LEU A 141 -75.05 8.13 15.47
CA LEU A 141 -75.21 8.36 16.91
C LEU A 141 -74.37 9.57 17.31
N TYR A 142 -74.90 10.45 18.15
CA TYR A 142 -74.22 11.68 18.55
C TYR A 142 -74.31 11.93 20.07
N MET A 143 -73.24 12.54 20.60
CA MET A 143 -73.15 13.13 21.93
C MET A 143 -72.49 14.49 21.77
N THR A 144 -73.29 15.53 21.63
CA THR A 144 -72.80 16.83 21.14
C THR A 144 -73.40 17.98 21.91
N HIS A 145 -72.71 19.13 21.87
CA HIS A 145 -73.16 20.35 22.51
C HIS A 145 -73.59 21.43 21.50
N GLY A 146 -74.42 22.37 21.95
CA GLY A 146 -74.93 23.49 21.16
C GLY A 146 -76.45 23.50 21.00
N SER A 147 -76.98 24.60 20.44
CA SER A 147 -78.42 24.82 20.26
C SER A 147 -79.08 23.89 19.24
N ASN A 148 -78.27 23.18 18.45
CA ASN A 148 -78.68 22.19 17.46
C ASN A 148 -77.76 20.95 17.57
N PRO A 149 -77.88 20.16 18.64
CA PRO A 149 -76.93 19.09 18.96
C PRO A 149 -76.82 18.05 17.82
N GLN A 150 -77.94 17.70 17.21
CA GLN A 150 -78.00 16.73 16.12
C GLN A 150 -77.13 17.09 14.90
N ASN A 151 -76.76 18.36 14.70
CA ASN A 151 -75.90 18.82 13.61
C ASN A 151 -74.64 19.52 14.12
N SER A 152 -74.29 19.31 15.39
CA SER A 152 -73.13 19.95 15.99
C SER A 152 -71.87 19.12 15.77
N ILE A 153 -70.83 19.77 15.26
CA ILE A 153 -69.48 19.21 15.23
C ILE A 153 -68.88 19.13 16.65
N LEU A 154 -69.46 19.82 17.62
CA LEU A 154 -68.86 20.04 18.92
C LEU A 154 -69.22 18.90 19.88
N GLY A 155 -68.50 17.78 19.76
CA GLY A 155 -68.73 16.56 20.54
C GLY A 155 -68.37 15.32 19.73
N ILE A 156 -68.99 14.19 20.08
CA ILE A 156 -68.73 12.89 19.48
C ILE A 156 -69.85 12.51 18.51
N ASN A 157 -69.47 12.08 17.32
CA ASN A 157 -70.33 11.72 16.21
C ASN A 157 -69.91 10.35 15.66
N ILE A 158 -70.74 9.32 15.80
CA ILE A 158 -70.43 7.96 15.39
C ILE A 158 -71.31 7.61 14.18
N LEU A 159 -70.69 7.46 13.01
CA LEU A 159 -71.39 7.07 11.79
C LEU A 159 -71.70 5.57 11.78
N THR A 160 -72.64 5.14 10.95
CA THR A 160 -73.02 3.71 10.84
C THR A 160 -71.94 2.79 10.31
N ASN A 161 -70.93 3.33 9.63
CA ASN A 161 -69.74 2.57 9.24
C ASN A 161 -68.76 2.34 10.41
N GLY A 162 -69.09 2.80 11.63
CA GLY A 162 -68.26 2.67 12.83
C GLY A 162 -67.21 3.77 13.00
N ASN A 163 -67.11 4.73 12.07
CA ASN A 163 -66.20 5.85 12.19
C ASN A 163 -66.66 6.83 13.28
N VAL A 164 -65.78 7.13 14.22
CA VAL A 164 -66.00 8.06 15.32
C VAL A 164 -65.33 9.39 15.01
N GLY A 165 -66.12 10.44 14.84
CA GLY A 165 -65.68 11.82 14.68
C GLY A 165 -65.79 12.57 16.00
N ILE A 166 -64.71 13.18 16.47
CA ILE A 166 -64.75 14.17 17.54
C ILE A 166 -64.43 15.52 16.91
N GLY A 167 -65.33 16.49 16.94
CA GLY A 167 -65.11 17.77 16.25
C GLY A 167 -65.44 17.77 14.75
N THR A 168 -65.97 16.66 14.19
CA THR A 168 -66.38 16.53 12.77
C THR A 168 -67.65 15.69 12.65
N LEU A 169 -68.50 16.02 11.67
CA LEU A 169 -69.74 15.29 11.36
C LEU A 169 -69.52 14.17 10.32
N SER A 170 -68.38 14.19 9.63
CA SER A 170 -68.07 13.32 8.48
C SER A 170 -66.69 12.67 8.64
N PRO A 171 -66.45 11.87 9.70
CA PRO A 171 -65.18 11.19 9.89
C PRO A 171 -64.90 10.20 8.75
N THR A 172 -63.72 10.33 8.14
CA THR A 172 -63.24 9.50 7.04
C THR A 172 -62.46 8.27 7.52
N THR A 173 -62.03 8.26 8.78
CA THR A 173 -61.30 7.14 9.42
C THR A 173 -62.01 6.66 10.69
N THR A 174 -61.60 5.50 11.22
CA THR A 174 -62.26 4.85 12.38
C THR A 174 -62.33 5.76 13.61
N LEU A 175 -61.32 6.60 13.84
CA LEU A 175 -61.37 7.67 14.83
C LEU A 175 -60.70 8.91 14.24
N GLU A 176 -61.49 9.94 13.97
CA GLU A 176 -61.02 11.23 13.46
C GLU A 176 -61.31 12.32 14.48
N ILE A 177 -60.28 13.01 14.95
CA ILE A 177 -60.43 14.13 15.88
C ILE A 177 -60.06 15.41 15.16
N ASN A 178 -61.07 16.19 14.79
CA ASN A 178 -60.94 17.45 14.10
C ASN A 178 -60.98 18.59 15.12
N ALA A 179 -60.02 19.51 15.05
CA ALA A 179 -59.93 20.66 15.95
C ALA A 179 -61.09 21.68 15.79
N GLY A 180 -61.92 21.52 14.75
CA GLY A 180 -63.02 22.43 14.43
C GLY A 180 -62.57 23.64 13.61
N SER A 181 -63.54 24.36 13.02
CA SER A 181 -63.26 25.58 12.24
C SER A 181 -62.90 26.76 13.15
N SER A 182 -62.18 27.76 12.62
CA SER A 182 -61.55 28.91 13.28
C SER A 182 -62.42 29.82 14.16
N THR A 183 -63.69 29.50 14.37
CA THR A 183 -64.61 30.28 15.20
C THR A 183 -64.57 29.93 16.68
N PHE A 184 -64.05 28.75 17.07
CA PHE A 184 -63.98 28.33 18.49
C PHE A 184 -62.62 27.79 18.97
N ASP A 185 -61.68 27.51 18.05
CA ASP A 185 -60.24 27.41 18.36
C ASP A 185 -59.46 28.36 17.43
N PRO A 186 -59.20 29.61 17.86
CA PRO A 186 -58.55 30.61 17.01
C PRO A 186 -57.06 30.30 16.72
N LEU A 187 -56.49 29.29 17.37
CA LEU A 187 -55.06 28.95 17.28
C LEU A 187 -54.79 27.67 16.47
N GLY A 188 -55.84 26.96 16.02
CA GLY A 188 -55.70 25.77 15.17
C GLY A 188 -54.97 24.61 15.84
N ASN A 189 -55.20 24.37 17.13
CA ASN A 189 -54.51 23.32 17.87
C ASN A 189 -55.00 21.93 17.43
N SER A 190 -54.09 20.99 17.20
CA SER A 190 -54.44 19.61 16.81
C SER A 190 -55.49 18.99 17.73
N GLY A 191 -56.53 18.38 17.15
CA GLY A 191 -57.69 17.85 17.89
C GLY A 191 -57.37 16.80 18.96
N LEU A 192 -56.18 16.19 18.92
CA LEU A 192 -55.69 15.27 19.94
C LEU A 192 -54.50 15.89 20.70
N LYS A 193 -54.72 16.28 21.96
CA LYS A 193 -53.66 16.73 22.88
C LYS A 193 -53.27 15.60 23.82
N LEU A 194 -52.10 15.00 23.63
CA LEU A 194 -51.52 14.04 24.57
C LEU A 194 -50.74 14.82 25.65
N THR A 195 -51.26 14.88 26.86
CA THR A 195 -50.60 15.54 28.01
C THR A 195 -49.92 14.53 28.92
N GLN A 196 -48.91 14.96 29.68
CA GLN A 196 -48.11 14.11 30.60
C GLN A 196 -47.26 13.02 29.92
N LEU A 197 -46.92 13.18 28.64
CA LEU A 197 -45.76 12.48 28.06
C LEU A 197 -44.47 13.11 28.61
N THR A 198 -44.08 12.73 29.83
CA THR A 198 -42.87 13.23 30.48
C THR A 198 -41.67 12.37 30.06
N SER A 199 -40.79 12.91 29.22
CA SER A 199 -39.41 12.44 29.19
C SER A 199 -38.58 13.46 29.96
N GLY A 200 -38.33 13.19 31.26
CA GLY A 200 -37.39 13.97 32.06
C GLY A 200 -35.94 13.90 31.56
N ASN A 201 -35.66 13.09 30.53
CA ASN A 201 -34.40 12.95 29.81
C ASN A 201 -34.68 12.93 28.30
N SER A 202 -33.73 13.37 27.46
CA SER A 202 -33.75 13.09 26.02
C SER A 202 -34.00 11.59 25.79
N PRO A 203 -34.79 11.18 24.78
CA PRO A 203 -35.07 9.77 24.52
C PRO A 203 -33.76 8.98 24.50
N THR A 204 -33.63 8.01 25.40
CA THR A 204 -32.51 7.07 25.38
C THR A 204 -32.48 6.39 24.01
N LYS A 205 -31.28 6.23 23.44
CA LYS A 205 -31.03 5.51 22.18
C LYS A 205 -31.91 4.25 22.11
N GLY A 206 -32.91 4.26 21.23
CA GLY A 206 -33.87 3.16 21.06
C GLY A 206 -35.31 3.41 21.55
N ALA A 207 -35.63 4.57 22.15
CA ALA A 207 -37.03 4.93 22.41
C ALA A 207 -37.74 5.35 21.11
N MET A 208 -38.88 4.71 20.79
CA MET A 208 -39.61 4.81 19.51
C MET A 208 -40.68 5.92 19.57
N PRO A 209 -40.50 7.11 18.98
CA PRO A 209 -41.54 8.12 18.96
C PRO A 209 -42.65 7.75 17.96
N ILE A 210 -43.87 8.14 18.32
CA ILE A 210 -45.06 8.08 17.46
C ILE A 210 -45.01 9.30 16.52
N GLY A 211 -45.07 9.09 15.20
CA GLY A 211 -45.14 10.17 14.20
C GLY A 211 -46.34 10.04 13.27
N VAL A 212 -46.60 11.06 12.47
CA VAL A 212 -47.70 11.12 11.51
C VAL A 212 -47.14 11.11 10.09
N ASP A 213 -47.64 10.24 9.22
CA ASP A 213 -47.24 10.24 7.81
C ASP A 213 -47.94 11.38 7.04
N SER A 214 -47.60 11.54 5.75
CA SER A 214 -48.16 12.60 4.89
C SER A 214 -49.66 12.49 4.63
N THR A 215 -50.31 11.40 5.06
CA THR A 215 -51.76 11.18 4.99
C THR A 215 -52.45 11.43 6.32
N GLY A 216 -51.70 11.82 7.36
CA GLY A 216 -52.23 12.05 8.70
C GLY A 216 -52.43 10.76 9.50
N LYS A 217 -51.94 9.61 9.02
CA LYS A 217 -52.00 8.34 9.76
C LYS A 217 -50.86 8.27 10.77
N VAL A 218 -51.18 7.83 11.98
CA VAL A 218 -50.18 7.54 13.01
C VAL A 218 -49.40 6.28 12.61
N VAL A 219 -48.10 6.44 12.38
CA VAL A 219 -47.20 5.36 11.95
C VAL A 219 -46.02 5.21 12.91
N ARG A 220 -45.40 4.01 12.89
CA ARG A 220 -44.08 3.82 13.49
C ARG A 220 -43.07 4.56 12.61
N VAL A 221 -42.35 5.54 13.16
CA VAL A 221 -41.29 6.24 12.44
C VAL A 221 -39.94 5.69 12.89
N ASP A 222 -39.21 5.06 11.97
CA ASP A 222 -37.79 4.81 12.14
C ASP A 222 -37.05 6.14 12.04
N VAL A 223 -36.85 6.84 13.16
CA VAL A 223 -36.03 8.05 13.17
C VAL A 223 -34.57 7.64 13.32
N GLY A 224 -34.00 7.19 12.21
CA GLY A 224 -32.59 6.91 12.09
C GLY A 224 -32.12 6.96 10.63
N SER A 225 -31.49 8.05 10.25
CA SER A 225 -30.11 7.87 9.78
C SER A 225 -29.39 7.11 10.92
N SER A 226 -29.05 5.83 10.84
CA SER A 226 -28.15 5.24 9.85
C SER A 226 -28.13 3.69 9.90
N SER A 227 -29.07 2.99 9.27
CA SER A 227 -29.10 1.50 9.23
C SER A 227 -28.29 0.85 8.09
N GLY A 228 -27.44 1.60 7.38
CA GLY A 228 -26.57 1.06 6.31
C GLY A 228 -25.07 1.24 6.55
N GLY A 229 -24.66 1.81 7.70
CA GLY A 229 -23.26 2.06 7.99
C GLY A 229 -22.49 0.78 8.37
N TRP A 230 -21.23 0.69 7.96
CA TRP A 230 -20.30 -0.25 8.57
C TRP A 230 -20.09 0.13 10.03
N LEU A 231 -20.51 -0.74 10.96
CA LEU A 231 -20.31 -0.54 12.39
C LEU A 231 -18.80 -0.57 12.70
N LEU A 232 -18.34 0.30 13.60
CA LEU A 232 -16.96 0.31 14.08
C LEU A 232 -16.58 -0.98 14.82
N THR A 233 -17.58 -1.69 15.35
CA THR A 233 -17.42 -3.00 16.01
C THR A 233 -17.54 -4.17 15.04
N GLY A 234 -17.69 -3.91 13.74
CA GLY A 234 -17.99 -4.91 12.71
C GLY A 234 -19.48 -5.23 12.62
N ASN A 235 -19.90 -5.65 11.43
CA ASN A 235 -21.27 -6.06 11.13
C ASN A 235 -21.37 -7.59 11.21
N PRO A 236 -22.23 -8.17 12.07
CA PRO A 236 -22.52 -9.61 12.00
C PRO A 236 -23.36 -9.92 10.75
N ALA A 237 -23.23 -11.14 10.21
CA ALA A 237 -24.03 -11.67 9.10
C ALA A 237 -24.01 -10.84 7.80
N THR A 238 -22.83 -10.48 7.30
CA THR A 238 -22.67 -9.75 6.03
C THR A 238 -22.94 -10.61 4.79
N ASN A 239 -23.49 -9.98 3.74
CA ASN A 239 -23.67 -10.54 2.40
C ASN A 239 -22.90 -9.67 1.38
N PRO A 240 -21.90 -10.20 0.65
CA PRO A 240 -21.07 -9.43 -0.30
C PRO A 240 -21.85 -8.70 -1.41
N SER A 241 -23.07 -9.12 -1.76
CA SER A 241 -23.86 -8.48 -2.82
C SER A 241 -24.55 -7.18 -2.38
N ILE A 242 -24.68 -6.96 -1.07
CA ILE A 242 -25.41 -5.81 -0.49
C ILE A 242 -24.65 -5.13 0.67
N ASN A 243 -23.65 -5.80 1.26
CA ASN A 243 -22.81 -5.29 2.33
C ASN A 243 -21.37 -5.19 1.81
N PHE A 244 -21.04 -4.03 1.26
CA PHE A 244 -19.70 -3.71 0.79
C PHE A 244 -19.29 -2.32 1.27
N LEU A 245 -17.99 -2.07 1.41
CA LEU A 245 -17.44 -0.75 1.69
C LEU A 245 -17.09 -0.12 0.33
N GLY A 246 -17.93 0.78 -0.17
CA GLY A 246 -17.82 1.30 -1.53
C GLY A 246 -19.04 2.11 -1.95
N THR A 247 -19.13 2.36 -3.24
CA THR A 247 -20.23 3.07 -3.90
C THR A 247 -21.02 2.09 -4.79
N THR A 248 -22.35 2.20 -4.82
CA THR A 248 -23.21 1.48 -5.79
C THR A 248 -23.31 2.23 -7.13
N ASP A 249 -22.99 3.52 -7.12
CA ASP A 249 -23.02 4.40 -8.28
C ASP A 249 -21.62 4.59 -8.86
N SER A 250 -21.53 5.34 -9.95
CA SER A 250 -20.25 5.65 -10.60
C SER A 250 -19.49 6.76 -9.87
N GLN A 251 -19.33 6.65 -8.55
CA GLN A 251 -18.52 7.56 -7.74
C GLN A 251 -17.30 6.83 -7.13
N PRO A 252 -16.15 7.51 -6.95
CA PRO A 252 -15.00 6.94 -6.25
C PRO A 252 -15.28 6.63 -4.77
N LEU A 253 -14.72 5.53 -4.26
CA LEU A 253 -14.59 5.31 -2.82
C LEU A 253 -13.40 6.11 -2.31
N VAL A 254 -13.64 7.17 -1.53
CA VAL A 254 -12.59 8.01 -0.96
C VAL A 254 -12.50 7.82 0.54
N ILE A 255 -11.32 7.45 1.02
CA ILE A 255 -10.92 7.45 2.42
C ILE A 255 -10.22 8.78 2.70
N LYS A 256 -10.79 9.55 3.63
CA LYS A 256 -10.27 10.85 4.05
C LYS A 256 -9.86 10.83 5.52
N THR A 257 -8.99 11.76 5.91
CA THR A 257 -8.71 12.11 7.30
C THR A 257 -8.76 13.62 7.42
N ASN A 258 -9.50 14.17 8.39
CA ASN A 258 -9.65 15.63 8.53
C ASN A 258 -10.09 16.34 7.23
N ASN A 259 -10.99 15.70 6.46
CA ASN A 259 -11.44 16.13 5.13
C ASN A 259 -10.37 16.16 4.02
N THR A 260 -9.14 15.76 4.30
CA THR A 260 -8.08 15.52 3.30
C THR A 260 -8.21 14.12 2.73
N GLU A 261 -8.26 13.97 1.40
CA GLU A 261 -8.19 12.65 0.74
C GLU A 261 -6.88 11.94 1.13
N ARG A 262 -6.94 10.63 1.43
CA ARG A 262 -5.77 9.80 1.77
C ARG A 262 -5.66 8.55 0.92
N LEU A 263 -6.79 7.94 0.57
CA LEU A 263 -6.84 6.82 -0.35
C LEU A 263 -8.14 6.94 -1.15
N LYS A 264 -8.09 6.65 -2.43
CA LYS A 264 -9.24 6.70 -3.32
C LYS A 264 -9.18 5.47 -4.21
N ILE A 265 -10.23 4.65 -4.19
CA ILE A 265 -10.48 3.67 -5.25
C ILE A 265 -11.37 4.40 -6.26
N ASN A 266 -10.80 4.78 -7.40
CA ASN A 266 -11.56 5.54 -8.40
C ASN A 266 -12.63 4.68 -9.08
N ILE A 267 -13.50 5.30 -9.87
CA ILE A 267 -14.60 4.63 -10.61
C ILE A 267 -14.12 3.50 -11.54
N SER A 268 -12.83 3.43 -11.85
CA SER A 268 -12.20 2.42 -12.70
C SER A 268 -11.48 1.31 -11.90
N GLY A 269 -11.59 1.30 -10.57
CA GLY A 269 -10.98 0.29 -9.70
C GLY A 269 -9.52 0.53 -9.31
N ARG A 270 -8.95 1.71 -9.61
CA ARG A 270 -7.56 2.04 -9.27
C ARG A 270 -7.44 2.60 -7.86
N PHE A 271 -6.51 2.07 -7.08
CA PHE A 271 -6.07 2.65 -5.79
C PHE A 271 -5.19 3.89 -6.00
N VAL A 272 -5.58 5.01 -5.40
CA VAL A 272 -4.92 6.32 -5.47
C VAL A 272 -4.66 6.80 -4.06
N PHE A 273 -3.41 6.87 -3.63
CA PHE A 273 -3.05 7.29 -2.28
C PHE A 273 -2.69 8.81 -2.25
N HIS A 274 -2.93 9.52 -1.13
CA HIS A 274 -2.83 10.98 -0.93
C HIS A 274 -2.07 11.31 0.40
N ASN A 275 -0.95 12.07 0.38
CA ASN A 275 0.04 12.16 1.49
C ASN A 275 0.62 13.58 1.78
N SER A 276 -0.14 14.68 1.68
CA SER A 276 0.23 15.88 2.46
C SER A 276 -0.94 16.81 2.75
N ASP A 277 -0.88 17.47 3.91
CA ASP A 277 -1.80 18.54 4.35
C ASP A 277 -1.45 19.92 3.78
N THR A 278 -0.57 19.95 2.77
CA THR A 278 -0.27 21.13 1.95
C THR A 278 -0.57 20.79 0.49
N THR A 279 -1.28 21.68 -0.19
CA THR A 279 -1.18 21.74 -1.64
C THR A 279 0.24 22.18 -2.00
N PRO A 280 0.92 21.52 -2.95
CA PRO A 280 0.50 20.34 -3.71
C PRO A 280 1.08 19.04 -3.11
N VAL A 281 0.19 18.08 -2.82
CA VAL A 281 0.44 16.67 -2.47
C VAL A 281 1.88 16.15 -2.70
N THR A 282 2.73 16.13 -1.66
CA THR A 282 3.94 15.28 -1.68
C THR A 282 3.54 13.86 -1.33
N ASN A 283 3.01 13.20 -2.35
CA ASN A 283 2.27 11.97 -2.24
C ASN A 283 3.17 10.72 -2.12
N LEU A 284 3.83 10.47 -0.99
CA LEU A 284 4.86 9.40 -0.86
C LEU A 284 4.27 8.00 -0.52
N ASN A 285 3.51 7.42 -1.44
CA ASN A 285 2.82 6.12 -1.24
C ASN A 285 3.54 4.95 -1.91
N LEU A 286 3.03 3.71 -1.74
CA LEU A 286 3.30 2.61 -2.67
C LEU A 286 3.01 3.12 -4.09
N TYR A 287 4.09 3.30 -4.83
CA TYR A 287 4.06 3.86 -6.16
C TYR A 287 3.72 2.74 -7.15
N LEU A 288 2.76 3.01 -8.02
CA LEU A 288 2.53 2.27 -9.26
C LEU A 288 2.40 3.35 -10.34
N GLY A 289 3.56 3.91 -10.73
CA GLY A 289 3.71 4.81 -11.89
C GLY A 289 4.24 6.23 -11.61
N GLY A 290 5.33 6.60 -12.32
CA GLY A 290 5.80 7.93 -12.78
C GLY A 290 5.97 9.07 -11.78
N GLY A 291 7.22 9.45 -11.42
CA GLY A 291 7.62 10.54 -10.48
C GLY A 291 6.94 11.91 -10.73
N ASN A 292 7.33 12.98 -10.03
CA ASN A 292 6.96 14.32 -10.48
C ASN A 292 7.47 14.48 -11.92
N ASP A 293 6.56 14.41 -12.90
CA ASP A 293 6.84 14.64 -14.30
C ASP A 293 6.46 16.10 -14.58
N PRO A 294 7.37 17.08 -14.46
CA PRO A 294 7.05 18.44 -14.84
C PRO A 294 6.86 18.49 -16.35
N VAL A 295 5.60 18.59 -16.75
CA VAL A 295 5.13 18.68 -18.14
C VAL A 295 5.74 19.89 -18.90
N SER A 296 6.43 20.82 -18.23
CA SER A 296 6.90 22.07 -18.82
C SER A 296 8.39 22.14 -19.22
N LEU A 297 9.16 21.04 -19.15
CA LEU A 297 10.62 21.07 -19.41
C LEU A 297 11.10 20.17 -20.56
N TYR A 298 10.21 19.45 -21.24
CA TYR A 298 10.61 18.53 -22.32
C TYR A 298 10.35 19.17 -23.69
N PRO A 299 11.38 19.30 -24.55
CA PRO A 299 11.18 19.53 -25.98
C PRO A 299 10.22 18.49 -26.55
N ALA A 300 9.33 18.87 -27.47
CA ALA A 300 8.35 17.98 -28.07
C ALA A 300 9.02 16.69 -28.60
N GLY A 301 8.72 15.54 -27.97
CA GLY A 301 9.20 14.22 -28.41
C GLY A 301 9.79 13.27 -27.35
N GLN A 302 9.96 13.67 -26.09
CA GLN A 302 10.46 12.76 -25.03
C GLN A 302 9.35 12.24 -24.11
N ASN A 303 9.11 10.91 -24.12
CA ASN A 303 8.13 10.25 -23.25
C ASN A 303 8.68 10.03 -21.84
N VAL A 304 7.97 10.52 -20.81
CA VAL A 304 8.35 10.34 -19.40
C VAL A 304 7.80 9.00 -18.89
N LEU A 305 8.62 7.95 -18.93
CA LEU A 305 8.17 6.55 -18.69
C LEU A 305 8.79 5.91 -17.44
N ASN A 306 8.67 6.54 -16.27
CA ASN A 306 9.18 5.94 -15.02
C ASN A 306 8.20 4.89 -14.45
N THR A 307 8.66 3.66 -14.21
CA THR A 307 7.95 2.63 -13.44
C THR A 307 8.59 2.54 -12.06
N VAL A 308 7.88 2.88 -10.99
CA VAL A 308 8.44 2.81 -9.64
C VAL A 308 7.49 2.04 -8.75
N VAL A 309 8.04 1.11 -7.97
CA VAL A 309 7.38 0.30 -6.95
C VAL A 309 8.28 0.27 -5.71
N GLY A 310 8.11 1.23 -4.81
CA GLY A 310 8.91 1.30 -3.58
C GLY A 310 8.87 2.67 -2.91
N LEU A 311 8.91 2.67 -1.58
CA LEU A 311 8.80 3.87 -0.75
C LEU A 311 9.98 4.81 -0.95
N GLY A 312 9.74 6.11 -1.19
CA GLY A 312 10.78 7.14 -1.23
C GLY A 312 11.65 7.15 -2.50
N SER A 313 11.43 6.22 -3.42
CA SER A 313 12.16 6.15 -4.69
C SER A 313 11.82 7.34 -5.61
N LEU A 314 12.80 7.88 -6.33
CA LEU A 314 12.69 9.11 -7.19
C LEU A 314 12.21 10.39 -6.49
N LYS A 315 12.34 10.53 -5.17
CA LYS A 315 11.84 11.73 -4.46
C LYS A 315 12.39 13.06 -5.00
N ALA A 316 13.64 13.10 -5.46
CA ALA A 316 14.28 14.31 -5.96
C ALA A 316 14.20 14.51 -7.49
N ASN A 317 13.45 13.66 -8.22
CA ASN A 317 13.43 13.68 -9.69
C ASN A 317 12.89 15.01 -10.22
N THR A 318 13.67 15.67 -11.07
CA THR A 318 13.29 16.92 -11.74
C THR A 318 13.00 16.72 -13.23
N SER A 319 13.82 15.95 -13.97
CA SER A 319 13.59 15.69 -15.41
C SER A 319 14.06 14.30 -15.88
N GLY A 320 14.39 13.39 -14.97
CA GLY A 320 14.75 12.01 -15.31
C GLY A 320 13.56 11.17 -15.79
N TYR A 321 13.77 10.37 -16.84
CA TYR A 321 12.71 9.59 -17.51
C TYR A 321 13.12 8.13 -17.78
N LYS A 322 12.16 7.26 -18.13
CA LYS A 322 12.38 5.84 -18.48
C LYS A 322 13.10 4.99 -17.40
N ASN A 323 13.02 5.37 -16.13
CA ASN A 323 13.59 4.58 -15.04
C ASN A 323 12.61 3.49 -14.57
N THR A 324 13.07 2.26 -14.37
CA THR A 324 12.29 1.15 -13.80
C THR A 324 12.84 0.82 -12.41
N ILE A 325 12.01 0.86 -11.37
CA ILE A 325 12.46 0.80 -9.98
C ILE A 325 11.56 -0.12 -9.16
N PHE A 326 12.16 -1.08 -8.46
CA PHE A 326 11.49 -1.96 -7.51
C PHE A 326 12.28 -2.00 -6.20
N GLY A 327 11.84 -1.29 -5.17
CA GLY A 327 12.46 -1.26 -3.85
C GLY A 327 12.50 0.13 -3.23
N ALA A 328 12.66 0.19 -1.91
CA ALA A 328 12.59 1.43 -1.13
C ALA A 328 13.86 2.28 -1.23
N ASN A 329 13.71 3.59 -1.30
CA ASN A 329 14.75 4.62 -1.41
C ASN A 329 15.72 4.43 -2.59
N SER A 330 15.32 3.66 -3.59
CA SER A 330 16.15 3.46 -4.77
C SER A 330 16.03 4.68 -5.69
N LEU A 331 17.17 5.18 -6.18
CA LEU A 331 17.24 6.45 -6.92
C LEU A 331 16.63 7.65 -6.18
N TYR A 332 16.68 7.69 -4.84
CA TYR A 332 16.07 8.76 -4.03
C TYR A 332 16.48 10.19 -4.45
N LYS A 333 17.78 10.41 -4.73
CA LYS A 333 18.33 11.72 -5.12
C LYS A 333 18.37 11.99 -6.63
N ASN A 334 17.83 11.10 -7.47
CA ASN A 334 17.90 11.27 -8.93
C ASN A 334 17.29 12.61 -9.31
N THR A 335 17.98 13.47 -10.08
CA THR A 335 17.45 14.73 -10.59
C THR A 335 17.13 14.62 -12.07
N THR A 336 18.12 14.29 -12.92
CA THR A 336 17.96 14.25 -14.39
C THR A 336 18.32 12.89 -15.01
N GLY A 337 18.79 11.93 -14.21
CA GLY A 337 19.17 10.60 -14.69
C GLY A 337 18.01 9.81 -15.32
N TYR A 338 18.28 9.12 -16.42
CA TYR A 338 17.28 8.43 -17.24
C TYR A 338 17.68 7.00 -17.60
N GLU A 339 16.71 6.19 -18.01
CA GLU A 339 16.89 4.81 -18.48
C GLU A 339 17.65 3.89 -17.49
N ASN A 340 17.47 4.11 -16.17
CA ASN A 340 18.02 3.21 -15.15
C ASN A 340 17.01 2.12 -14.75
N SER A 341 17.45 0.87 -14.61
CA SER A 341 16.64 -0.25 -14.12
C SER A 341 17.16 -0.74 -12.77
N VAL A 342 16.46 -0.44 -11.68
CA VAL A 342 16.91 -0.64 -10.30
C VAL A 342 15.97 -1.58 -9.54
N VAL A 343 16.51 -2.61 -8.92
CA VAL A 343 15.78 -3.53 -8.04
C VAL A 343 16.56 -3.69 -6.73
N GLY A 344 15.91 -3.43 -5.60
CA GLY A 344 16.47 -3.55 -4.25
C GLY A 344 16.34 -2.27 -3.43
N VAL A 345 16.75 -2.34 -2.16
CA VAL A 345 16.60 -1.24 -1.18
C VAL A 345 17.86 -0.39 -1.17
N ASN A 346 17.70 0.94 -1.09
CA ASN A 346 18.78 1.94 -1.07
C ASN A 346 19.77 1.83 -2.25
N SER A 347 19.36 1.23 -3.37
CA SER A 347 20.23 1.09 -4.54
C SER A 347 20.23 2.37 -5.36
N MET A 348 21.42 2.82 -5.74
CA MET A 348 21.63 4.12 -6.40
C MET A 348 21.02 5.32 -5.63
N ILE A 349 20.94 5.27 -4.30
CA ILE A 349 20.25 6.30 -3.49
C ILE A 349 20.78 7.73 -3.75
N ASN A 350 22.07 7.90 -4.02
CA ASN A 350 22.70 9.19 -4.28
C ASN A 350 22.86 9.56 -5.76
N ASN A 351 22.31 8.79 -6.71
CA ASN A 351 22.36 9.16 -8.13
C ASN A 351 21.73 10.54 -8.32
N THR A 352 22.32 11.41 -9.13
CA THR A 352 21.74 12.71 -9.51
C THR A 352 21.49 12.76 -11.01
N THR A 353 22.50 12.47 -11.83
CA THR A 353 22.43 12.61 -13.30
C THR A 353 22.78 11.30 -14.05
N GLY A 354 23.24 10.26 -13.34
CA GLY A 354 23.63 9.00 -13.96
C GLY A 354 22.48 8.32 -14.70
N ASN A 355 22.78 7.75 -15.86
CA ASN A 355 21.82 7.17 -16.80
C ASN A 355 22.26 5.79 -17.29
N LEU A 356 21.31 5.02 -17.84
CA LEU A 356 21.55 3.71 -18.48
C LEU A 356 22.15 2.64 -17.53
N ASN A 357 21.91 2.70 -16.22
CA ASN A 357 22.44 1.71 -15.28
C ASN A 357 21.41 0.59 -15.00
N ILE A 358 21.86 -0.66 -14.92
CA ILE A 358 21.07 -1.81 -14.45
C ILE A 358 21.62 -2.19 -13.07
N VAL A 359 20.81 -2.10 -12.02
CA VAL A 359 21.24 -2.35 -10.64
C VAL A 359 20.26 -3.27 -9.93
N ILE A 360 20.71 -4.43 -9.47
CA ILE A 360 19.89 -5.42 -8.76
C ILE A 360 20.62 -5.84 -7.48
N GLY A 361 20.14 -5.44 -6.31
CA GLY A 361 20.76 -5.75 -5.03
C GLY A 361 20.42 -4.71 -3.97
N ASN A 362 20.74 -4.98 -2.71
CA ASN A 362 20.59 -4.01 -1.62
C ASN A 362 21.87 -3.16 -1.49
N ASN A 363 21.70 -1.85 -1.23
CA ASN A 363 22.76 -0.85 -1.12
C ASN A 363 23.75 -0.85 -2.32
N SER A 364 23.31 -1.31 -3.48
CA SER A 364 24.18 -1.45 -4.65
C SER A 364 24.36 -0.09 -5.32
N MET A 365 25.61 0.24 -5.68
CA MET A 365 25.95 1.51 -6.34
C MET A 365 25.46 2.76 -5.58
N ASN A 366 25.49 2.75 -4.24
CA ASN A 366 24.79 3.75 -3.43
C ASN A 366 25.46 5.14 -3.37
N THR A 367 26.75 5.28 -3.68
CA THR A 367 27.45 6.59 -3.69
C THR A 367 27.53 7.26 -5.06
N GLY A 368 27.25 6.53 -6.14
CA GLY A 368 27.37 7.05 -7.50
C GLY A 368 26.43 8.22 -7.75
N THR A 369 26.95 9.37 -8.17
CA THR A 369 26.18 10.58 -8.45
C THR A 369 25.93 10.77 -9.95
N THR A 370 26.93 10.49 -10.80
CA THR A 370 26.91 10.77 -12.24
C THR A 370 27.25 9.57 -13.12
N SER A 371 27.41 8.38 -12.53
CA SER A 371 27.91 7.20 -13.23
C SER A 371 26.90 6.66 -14.26
N ILE A 372 27.40 6.21 -15.41
CA ILE A 372 26.57 5.75 -16.54
C ILE A 372 26.92 4.33 -17.00
N GLN A 373 25.94 3.64 -17.57
CA GLN A 373 26.11 2.37 -18.29
C GLN A 373 26.77 1.26 -17.47
N ASN A 374 26.46 1.16 -16.17
CA ASN A 374 26.92 0.07 -15.31
C ASN A 374 25.88 -1.04 -15.22
N VAL A 375 26.34 -2.30 -15.12
CA VAL A 375 25.51 -3.47 -14.81
C VAL A 375 25.95 -4.03 -13.46
N VAL A 376 25.11 -3.90 -12.44
CA VAL A 376 25.44 -4.25 -11.06
C VAL A 376 24.40 -5.24 -10.54
N VAL A 377 24.82 -6.42 -10.11
CA VAL A 377 23.92 -7.43 -9.55
C VAL A 377 24.55 -8.03 -8.31
N GLY A 378 24.10 -7.66 -7.11
CA GLY A 378 24.58 -8.23 -5.85
C GLY A 378 24.54 -7.24 -4.69
N ASN A 379 24.30 -7.72 -3.47
CA ASN A 379 24.29 -6.87 -2.29
C ASN A 379 25.67 -6.19 -2.07
N ASN A 380 25.65 -4.88 -1.79
CA ASN A 380 26.86 -4.06 -1.63
C ASN A 380 27.83 -4.13 -2.83
N ALA A 381 27.35 -4.43 -4.03
CA ALA A 381 28.17 -4.35 -5.23
C ALA A 381 28.32 -2.89 -5.68
N LEU A 382 29.53 -2.53 -6.12
CA LEU A 382 29.89 -1.21 -6.65
C LEU A 382 29.55 -0.01 -5.72
N VAL A 383 29.52 -0.24 -4.40
CA VAL A 383 29.05 0.73 -3.38
C VAL A 383 29.71 2.08 -3.50
N ALA A 384 31.05 2.13 -3.53
CA ALA A 384 31.81 3.37 -3.48
C ALA A 384 32.11 4.01 -4.85
N ALA A 385 31.50 3.54 -5.95
CA ALA A 385 31.65 4.19 -7.25
C ALA A 385 31.36 5.68 -7.11
N THR A 386 32.39 6.49 -7.31
CA THR A 386 32.29 7.95 -7.31
C THR A 386 32.13 8.45 -8.74
N THR A 387 32.01 9.76 -8.88
CA THR A 387 31.96 10.51 -10.14
C THR A 387 32.86 9.86 -11.22
N ALA A 388 32.26 9.35 -12.30
CA ALA A 388 32.89 8.76 -13.48
C ALA A 388 33.26 7.26 -13.50
N GLY A 389 32.88 6.45 -12.51
CA GLY A 389 32.98 4.98 -12.60
C GLY A 389 31.96 4.37 -13.59
N ASN A 390 32.24 4.47 -14.89
CA ASN A 390 31.33 4.12 -15.99
C ASN A 390 31.66 2.78 -16.64
N TYR A 391 30.68 2.19 -17.32
CA TYR A 391 30.86 0.98 -18.13
C TYR A 391 31.37 -0.24 -17.35
N ASN A 392 31.08 -0.33 -16.06
CA ASN A 392 31.50 -1.47 -15.24
C ASN A 392 30.40 -2.53 -15.15
N VAL A 393 30.82 -3.78 -15.09
CA VAL A 393 29.98 -4.95 -14.86
C VAL A 393 30.39 -5.56 -13.52
N ALA A 394 29.49 -5.56 -12.53
CA ALA A 394 29.75 -6.00 -11.16
C ALA A 394 28.69 -7.02 -10.73
N LEU A 395 29.00 -8.32 -10.83
CA LEU A 395 28.08 -9.39 -10.46
C LEU A 395 28.60 -10.14 -9.22
N GLY A 396 27.77 -10.21 -8.18
CA GLY A 396 28.01 -10.89 -6.91
C GLY A 396 28.21 -9.95 -5.72
N ASN A 397 28.13 -10.50 -4.51
CA ASN A 397 28.12 -9.72 -3.27
C ASN A 397 29.46 -9.03 -3.02
N GLY A 398 29.42 -7.73 -2.72
CA GLY A 398 30.59 -6.93 -2.34
C GLY A 398 31.63 -6.75 -3.45
N THR A 399 31.32 -7.14 -4.69
CA THR A 399 32.20 -6.98 -5.83
C THR A 399 32.34 -5.50 -6.20
N LEU A 400 33.58 -5.06 -6.49
CA LEU A 400 33.91 -3.67 -6.84
C LEU A 400 33.47 -2.63 -5.79
N ASN A 401 33.34 -3.01 -4.52
CA ASN A 401 32.76 -2.15 -3.48
C ASN A 401 33.54 -0.85 -3.18
N LYS A 402 34.78 -0.72 -3.68
CA LYS A 402 35.65 0.45 -3.50
C LYS A 402 36.16 1.08 -4.81
N VAL A 403 35.51 0.83 -5.94
CA VAL A 403 35.87 1.52 -7.21
C VAL A 403 35.58 3.01 -7.07
N THR A 404 36.48 3.91 -7.49
CA THR A 404 36.18 5.36 -7.48
C THR A 404 35.92 5.92 -8.88
N THR A 405 36.91 5.87 -9.77
CA THR A 405 36.84 6.41 -11.15
C THR A 405 37.14 5.36 -12.24
N GLY A 406 37.50 4.13 -11.85
CA GLY A 406 37.79 3.05 -12.78
C GLY A 406 36.62 2.74 -13.72
N GLN A 407 36.93 2.50 -14.99
CA GLN A 407 35.96 2.27 -16.07
C GLN A 407 36.22 0.97 -16.82
N TYR A 408 35.19 0.44 -17.49
CA TYR A 408 35.29 -0.76 -18.33
C TYR A 408 35.77 -2.00 -17.57
N ASN A 409 35.52 -2.09 -16.26
CA ASN A 409 35.91 -3.25 -15.46
C ASN A 409 34.79 -4.27 -15.41
N ILE A 410 35.12 -5.55 -15.55
CA ILE A 410 34.19 -6.67 -15.50
C ILE A 410 34.58 -7.56 -14.33
N HIS A 411 33.75 -7.60 -13.30
CA HIS A 411 34.01 -8.37 -12.10
C HIS A 411 32.83 -9.25 -11.72
N LEU A 412 33.08 -10.55 -11.55
CA LEU A 412 32.08 -11.58 -11.29
C LEU A 412 32.52 -12.46 -10.14
N GLY A 413 31.71 -12.60 -9.10
CA GLY A 413 31.97 -13.45 -7.94
C GLY A 413 31.82 -12.72 -6.62
N TYR A 414 32.46 -13.22 -5.58
CA TYR A 414 32.30 -12.72 -4.21
C TYR A 414 33.52 -11.89 -3.81
N TYR A 415 33.28 -10.64 -3.40
CA TYR A 415 34.33 -9.73 -2.92
C TYR A 415 35.53 -9.53 -3.87
N THR A 416 35.28 -9.58 -5.18
CA THR A 416 36.32 -9.23 -6.15
C THR A 416 36.65 -7.73 -6.09
N ALA A 417 37.92 -7.38 -6.31
CA ALA A 417 38.43 -6.00 -6.33
C ALA A 417 38.03 -5.13 -5.11
N THR A 418 38.11 -5.67 -3.90
CA THR A 418 37.61 -5.04 -2.66
C THR A 418 38.51 -4.00 -1.99
N THR A 419 39.81 -3.93 -2.30
CA THR A 419 40.64 -2.80 -1.85
C THR A 419 40.44 -1.56 -2.72
N GLY A 420 39.78 -1.71 -3.87
CA GLY A 420 39.24 -0.64 -4.70
C GLY A 420 40.10 -0.30 -5.91
N ILE A 421 39.53 -0.46 -7.10
CA ILE A 421 40.09 0.04 -8.35
C ILE A 421 39.82 1.54 -8.44
N THR A 422 40.81 2.37 -8.14
CA THR A 422 40.64 3.82 -8.11
C THR A 422 40.60 4.39 -9.52
N THR A 423 41.65 4.17 -10.33
CA THR A 423 41.76 4.64 -11.72
C THR A 423 41.94 3.51 -12.74
N GLY A 424 42.13 2.27 -12.30
CA GLY A 424 42.33 1.14 -13.19
C GLY A 424 41.15 0.91 -14.14
N THR A 425 41.45 0.60 -15.40
CA THR A 425 40.44 0.38 -16.44
C THR A 425 40.63 -0.95 -17.15
N ARG A 426 39.56 -1.47 -17.76
CA ARG A 426 39.61 -2.68 -18.62
C ARG A 426 40.13 -3.92 -17.89
N ASN A 427 39.82 -4.05 -16.60
CA ASN A 427 40.19 -5.22 -15.82
C ASN A 427 39.05 -6.24 -15.76
N ILE A 428 39.40 -7.52 -15.86
CA ILE A 428 38.49 -8.65 -15.70
C ILE A 428 38.88 -9.42 -14.44
N GLY A 429 37.97 -9.54 -13.48
CA GLY A 429 38.16 -10.31 -12.24
C GLY A 429 37.05 -11.33 -12.03
N ILE A 430 37.35 -12.63 -12.01
CA ILE A 430 36.34 -13.68 -11.86
C ILE A 430 36.70 -14.63 -10.72
N GLY A 431 35.84 -14.74 -9.72
CA GLY A 431 35.95 -15.70 -8.61
C GLY A 431 35.86 -15.08 -7.21
N TYR A 432 36.44 -15.73 -6.21
CA TYR A 432 36.45 -15.24 -4.82
C TYR A 432 37.66 -14.33 -4.59
N ASN A 433 37.44 -13.08 -4.19
CA ASN A 433 38.52 -12.10 -3.97
C ASN A 433 39.46 -11.88 -5.19
N ALA A 434 39.06 -12.26 -6.40
CA ALA A 434 39.85 -12.01 -7.61
C ALA A 434 40.15 -10.51 -7.74
N GLY A 435 41.42 -10.17 -7.96
CA GLY A 435 41.87 -8.79 -8.09
C GLY A 435 41.69 -7.93 -6.83
N LYS A 436 41.50 -8.53 -5.65
CA LYS A 436 41.21 -7.82 -4.39
C LYS A 436 42.15 -6.64 -4.14
N ASN A 437 43.46 -6.82 -4.38
CA ASN A 437 44.50 -5.82 -4.13
C ASN A 437 44.77 -4.87 -5.31
N LEU A 438 44.03 -4.96 -6.42
CA LEU A 438 44.21 -4.10 -7.58
C LEU A 438 43.66 -2.69 -7.31
N THR A 439 44.48 -1.65 -7.54
CA THR A 439 44.11 -0.25 -7.32
C THR A 439 44.13 0.58 -8.60
N THR A 440 45.29 0.74 -9.25
CA THR A 440 45.44 1.64 -10.41
C THR A 440 45.76 0.92 -11.72
N GLY A 441 46.11 -0.37 -11.65
CA GLY A 441 46.46 -1.18 -12.81
C GLY A 441 45.31 -1.36 -13.81
N SER A 442 45.66 -1.45 -15.10
CA SER A 442 44.70 -1.57 -16.21
C SER A 442 45.00 -2.78 -17.10
N ASN A 443 44.02 -3.20 -17.90
CA ASN A 443 44.15 -4.31 -18.87
C ASN A 443 44.56 -5.64 -18.21
N ASN A 444 44.09 -5.91 -16.99
CA ASN A 444 44.42 -7.14 -16.27
C ASN A 444 43.29 -8.17 -16.36
N ILE A 445 43.62 -9.45 -16.51
CA ILE A 445 42.68 -10.58 -16.44
C ILE A 445 43.09 -11.45 -15.26
N MET A 446 42.18 -11.62 -14.30
CA MET A 446 42.40 -12.37 -13.06
C MET A 446 41.24 -13.33 -12.84
N ILE A 447 41.48 -14.62 -13.02
CA ILE A 447 40.46 -15.67 -12.92
C ILE A 447 40.88 -16.67 -11.85
N GLY A 448 40.00 -16.92 -10.89
CA GLY A 448 40.21 -17.83 -9.79
C GLY A 448 39.93 -17.19 -8.43
N SER A 449 40.42 -17.82 -7.37
CA SER A 449 40.36 -17.27 -6.04
C SER A 449 41.64 -16.50 -5.73
N GLU A 450 41.57 -15.43 -4.92
CA GLU A 450 42.73 -15.02 -4.11
C GLU A 450 43.28 -16.28 -3.45
N ASN A 451 44.60 -16.49 -3.49
CA ASN A 451 45.20 -17.56 -2.71
C ASN A 451 44.84 -17.30 -1.25
N LEU A 452 44.05 -18.22 -0.68
CA LEU A 452 43.98 -18.36 0.76
C LEU A 452 45.42 -18.49 1.24
N THR A 453 45.84 -17.64 2.16
CA THR A 453 47.18 -17.62 2.74
C THR A 453 47.55 -19.03 3.23
N VAL A 454 48.19 -19.82 2.40
CA VAL A 454 48.85 -21.05 2.83
C VAL A 454 50.24 -20.63 3.27
N THR A 455 50.35 -20.48 4.60
CA THR A 455 51.58 -20.28 5.40
C THR A 455 52.33 -18.94 5.22
N PRO A 456 53.02 -18.44 6.26
CA PRO A 456 53.17 -17.00 6.51
C PRO A 456 54.19 -16.25 5.62
N ASN A 457 54.58 -16.75 4.45
CA ASN A 457 55.61 -16.12 3.62
C ASN A 457 55.47 -16.26 2.10
N ILE A 458 54.38 -16.80 1.57
CA ILE A 458 54.21 -16.93 0.10
C ILE A 458 52.99 -16.12 -0.34
N VAL A 459 53.26 -14.87 -0.71
CA VAL A 459 52.27 -13.98 -1.31
C VAL A 459 52.31 -14.18 -2.82
N ILE A 460 51.46 -15.05 -3.35
CA ILE A 460 51.12 -15.02 -4.78
C ILE A 460 50.04 -13.94 -4.93
N ASN A 461 50.46 -12.68 -4.91
CA ASN A 461 49.57 -11.59 -5.27
C ASN A 461 49.51 -11.55 -6.79
N ALA A 462 48.38 -11.97 -7.36
CA ALA A 462 47.91 -11.34 -8.58
C ALA A 462 46.80 -10.35 -8.20
N PRO A 463 46.94 -9.08 -8.58
CA PRO A 463 47.96 -8.56 -9.50
C PRO A 463 49.39 -8.56 -8.88
N ILE A 464 50.41 -8.73 -9.74
CA ILE A 464 51.85 -8.83 -9.34
C ILE A 464 52.27 -7.60 -8.50
N SER A 465 51.61 -6.46 -8.77
CA SER A 465 51.55 -5.33 -7.85
C SER A 465 50.17 -4.67 -7.97
N ASN A 466 49.77 -3.89 -6.97
CA ASN A 466 48.49 -3.17 -6.96
C ASN A 466 48.30 -2.20 -8.15
N SER A 467 49.39 -1.79 -8.81
CA SER A 467 49.40 -0.78 -9.87
C SER A 467 49.78 -1.33 -11.25
N ALA A 468 50.11 -2.62 -11.33
CA ALA A 468 50.61 -3.20 -12.57
C ALA A 468 49.50 -3.40 -13.60
N SER A 469 49.86 -3.21 -14.87
CA SER A 469 48.97 -3.33 -16.00
C SER A 469 49.39 -4.48 -16.93
N ASN A 470 48.50 -4.84 -17.85
CA ASN A 470 48.71 -5.86 -18.89
C ASN A 470 49.07 -7.22 -18.29
N GLN A 471 48.35 -7.63 -17.24
CA GLN A 471 48.57 -8.90 -16.55
C GLN A 471 47.54 -9.95 -16.91
N LEU A 472 47.98 -11.19 -16.89
CA LEU A 472 47.13 -12.37 -16.89
C LEU A 472 47.44 -13.19 -15.63
N ASN A 473 46.44 -13.58 -14.88
CA ASN A 473 46.52 -14.68 -13.93
C ASN A 473 45.27 -15.56 -14.10
N ILE A 474 45.48 -16.83 -14.44
CA ILE A 474 44.46 -17.86 -14.40
C ILE A 474 44.87 -18.92 -13.38
N GLY A 475 44.13 -18.98 -12.28
CA GLY A 475 44.20 -20.04 -11.27
C GLY A 475 45.56 -20.19 -10.58
N ASN A 476 46.43 -19.18 -10.66
CA ASN A 476 47.83 -19.26 -10.19
C ASN A 476 48.70 -20.28 -10.94
N TRP A 477 48.31 -20.61 -12.17
CA TRP A 477 49.03 -21.54 -13.03
C TRP A 477 49.54 -20.89 -14.31
N ILE A 478 48.75 -19.97 -14.88
CA ILE A 478 49.12 -19.25 -16.08
C ILE A 478 49.21 -17.79 -15.71
N TYR A 479 50.41 -17.24 -15.88
CA TYR A 479 50.70 -15.84 -15.63
C TYR A 479 51.10 -15.17 -16.92
N GLY A 480 50.76 -13.90 -17.07
CA GLY A 480 51.24 -13.08 -18.16
C GLY A 480 51.54 -11.67 -17.70
N HIS A 481 52.54 -11.05 -18.33
CA HIS A 481 52.90 -9.68 -18.07
C HIS A 481 53.59 -9.07 -19.29
N ASN A 482 53.03 -7.98 -19.83
CA ASN A 482 53.61 -7.22 -20.96
C ASN A 482 54.02 -8.11 -22.16
N GLY A 483 53.14 -9.02 -22.57
CA GLY A 483 53.35 -9.90 -23.73
C GLY A 483 54.04 -11.24 -23.42
N LYS A 484 54.65 -11.37 -22.24
CA LYS A 484 55.25 -12.64 -21.79
C LYS A 484 54.23 -13.52 -21.10
N ILE A 485 54.39 -14.83 -21.21
CA ILE A 485 53.59 -15.86 -20.55
C ILE A 485 54.50 -16.78 -19.75
N ALA A 486 54.12 -17.05 -18.50
CA ALA A 486 54.74 -18.05 -17.65
C ALA A 486 53.71 -19.10 -17.23
N ILE A 487 54.05 -20.37 -17.40
CA ILE A 487 53.18 -21.52 -17.07
C ILE A 487 53.87 -22.35 -16.00
N GLY A 488 53.15 -22.59 -14.90
CA GLY A 488 53.57 -23.43 -13.79
C GLY A 488 53.39 -22.78 -12.42
N ASN A 489 53.78 -23.53 -11.37
CA ASN A 489 53.69 -23.07 -10.00
C ASN A 489 54.97 -22.31 -9.59
N PHE A 490 54.89 -20.98 -9.50
CA PHE A 490 55.99 -20.09 -9.16
C PHE A 490 55.81 -19.49 -7.76
N THR A 491 56.88 -19.46 -6.97
CA THR A 491 56.88 -18.88 -5.62
C THR A 491 56.80 -17.35 -5.65
N ASN A 492 57.42 -16.71 -6.66
CA ASN A 492 57.40 -15.28 -6.87
C ASN A 492 57.25 -14.96 -8.36
N VAL A 493 56.02 -14.67 -8.78
CA VAL A 493 55.68 -14.39 -10.18
C VAL A 493 56.31 -13.09 -10.67
N ALA A 494 56.50 -12.10 -9.79
CA ALA A 494 57.14 -10.83 -10.15
C ALA A 494 58.56 -11.06 -10.67
N GLN A 495 59.32 -11.88 -9.95
CA GLN A 495 60.67 -12.25 -10.31
C GLN A 495 60.74 -13.07 -11.60
N VAL A 496 59.71 -13.85 -11.95
CA VAL A 496 59.70 -14.59 -13.23
C VAL A 496 59.80 -13.62 -14.42
N PHE A 497 59.09 -12.49 -14.38
CA PHE A 497 59.09 -11.54 -15.49
C PHE A 497 60.15 -10.45 -15.40
N SER A 498 60.68 -10.16 -14.19
CA SER A 498 61.75 -9.17 -14.00
C SER A 498 63.16 -9.77 -13.97
N ASN A 499 63.30 -11.10 -13.93
CA ASN A 499 64.61 -11.74 -14.05
C ASN A 499 65.22 -11.42 -15.42
N ILE A 500 66.45 -10.90 -15.42
CA ILE A 500 67.23 -10.59 -16.63
C ILE A 500 67.43 -11.86 -17.47
N GLU A 501 67.60 -13.02 -16.85
CA GLU A 501 67.71 -14.31 -17.56
C GLU A 501 66.44 -14.60 -18.38
N ASN A 502 65.28 -14.18 -17.88
CA ASN A 502 63.99 -14.33 -18.55
C ASN A 502 63.64 -13.13 -19.45
N ALA A 503 64.54 -12.15 -19.60
CA ALA A 503 64.27 -10.93 -20.34
C ALA A 503 63.96 -11.21 -21.82
N ASN A 504 64.61 -12.22 -22.40
CA ASN A 504 64.54 -12.52 -23.82
C ASN A 504 63.47 -13.56 -24.19
N TYR A 505 62.84 -14.21 -23.21
CA TYR A 505 61.85 -15.26 -23.45
C TYR A 505 60.42 -14.72 -23.36
N GLN A 506 59.61 -15.03 -24.37
CA GLN A 506 58.18 -14.72 -24.38
C GLN A 506 57.35 -15.80 -23.69
N LEU A 507 57.81 -17.06 -23.69
CA LEU A 507 57.15 -18.19 -23.04
C LEU A 507 58.12 -18.87 -22.08
N ILE A 508 57.73 -18.98 -20.81
CA ILE A 508 58.50 -19.61 -19.73
C ILE A 508 57.66 -20.76 -19.19
N VAL A 509 58.15 -21.99 -19.27
CA VAL A 509 57.41 -23.17 -18.80
C VAL A 509 58.21 -23.91 -17.73
N LYS A 510 57.70 -23.91 -16.50
CA LYS A 510 58.33 -24.66 -15.40
C LYS A 510 57.99 -26.15 -15.54
N ASN A 511 58.99 -27.01 -15.30
CA ASN A 511 58.93 -28.47 -15.44
C ASN A 511 58.82 -29.00 -16.90
N GLY A 512 59.13 -28.16 -17.89
CA GLY A 512 59.29 -28.57 -19.28
C GLY A 512 58.01 -28.71 -20.09
N ILE A 513 58.16 -29.11 -21.35
CA ILE A 513 57.09 -29.26 -22.34
C ILE A 513 57.16 -30.68 -22.92
N LYS A 514 56.06 -31.44 -22.83
CA LYS A 514 55.90 -32.69 -23.58
C LYS A 514 55.22 -32.38 -24.90
N THR A 515 55.87 -32.69 -26.02
CA THR A 515 55.36 -32.45 -27.37
C THR A 515 55.79 -33.58 -28.30
N GLU A 516 55.03 -33.82 -29.36
CA GLU A 516 55.36 -34.82 -30.37
C GLU A 516 56.39 -34.30 -31.38
N LYS A 517 56.39 -32.99 -31.65
CA LYS A 517 57.29 -32.34 -32.61
C LYS A 517 57.66 -30.94 -32.15
N VAL A 518 58.89 -30.52 -32.46
CA VAL A 518 59.41 -29.15 -32.31
C VAL A 518 60.11 -28.78 -33.61
N ARG A 519 59.86 -27.57 -34.11
CA ARG A 519 60.59 -26.98 -35.23
C ARG A 519 61.19 -25.66 -34.74
N VAL A 520 62.50 -25.49 -34.90
CA VAL A 520 63.22 -24.26 -34.60
C VAL A 520 63.57 -23.61 -35.93
N GLU A 521 63.23 -22.33 -36.08
CA GLU A 521 63.59 -21.54 -37.26
C GLU A 521 64.80 -20.68 -36.93
N LEU A 522 65.81 -20.73 -37.79
CA LEU A 522 67.02 -19.91 -37.67
C LEU A 522 66.79 -18.55 -38.35
N ALA A 523 67.32 -17.49 -37.75
CA ALA A 523 67.14 -16.13 -38.23
C ALA A 523 68.01 -15.79 -39.46
N SER A 524 69.09 -16.56 -39.71
CA SER A 524 70.05 -16.35 -40.78
C SER A 524 70.66 -17.67 -41.24
N THR A 525 71.04 -17.76 -42.53
CA THR A 525 71.76 -18.91 -43.09
C THR A 525 73.24 -18.93 -42.71
N ASN A 526 73.79 -17.80 -42.25
CA ASN A 526 75.21 -17.70 -41.87
C ASN A 526 75.52 -18.44 -40.56
N ASP A 527 74.50 -18.87 -39.83
CA ASP A 527 74.63 -19.58 -38.55
C ASP A 527 74.55 -21.10 -38.73
N TRP A 528 74.58 -21.59 -39.98
CA TRP A 528 74.60 -23.02 -40.32
C TRP A 528 76.00 -23.44 -40.79
N ALA A 529 76.42 -24.65 -40.43
CA ALA A 529 77.83 -25.06 -40.43
C ALA A 529 78.52 -25.20 -41.79
N ASP A 530 77.80 -25.11 -42.92
CA ASP A 530 78.31 -25.39 -44.28
C ASP A 530 79.63 -24.68 -44.65
N TYR A 531 79.99 -23.60 -43.95
CA TYR A 531 81.25 -22.88 -44.14
C TYR A 531 82.51 -23.70 -43.84
N VAL A 532 82.43 -24.82 -43.10
CA VAL A 532 83.58 -25.67 -42.80
C VAL A 532 84.20 -26.26 -44.08
N PHE A 533 83.41 -26.39 -45.14
CA PHE A 533 83.88 -26.90 -46.43
C PHE A 533 84.40 -25.82 -47.39
N ASN A 534 84.47 -24.56 -46.97
CA ASN A 534 85.06 -23.51 -47.81
C ASN A 534 86.59 -23.65 -47.88
N ASP A 535 87.18 -23.27 -49.02
CA ASP A 535 88.63 -23.38 -49.25
C ASP A 535 89.48 -22.53 -48.27
N ASP A 536 88.88 -21.50 -47.67
CA ASP A 536 89.51 -20.59 -46.71
C ASP A 536 89.24 -20.96 -45.23
N TYR A 537 88.60 -22.11 -44.98
CA TYR A 537 88.34 -22.57 -43.62
C TYR A 537 89.64 -23.05 -42.93
N ASP A 538 89.97 -22.40 -41.82
CA ASP A 538 91.17 -22.71 -41.02
C ASP A 538 90.92 -23.90 -40.09
N LEU A 539 91.06 -25.12 -40.63
CA LEU A 539 90.94 -26.35 -39.85
C LEU A 539 92.10 -26.45 -38.85
N MET A 540 91.77 -26.48 -37.55
CA MET A 540 92.74 -26.65 -36.47
C MET A 540 93.64 -27.87 -36.72
N ASN A 541 94.94 -27.77 -36.42
CA ASN A 541 95.81 -28.92 -36.56
C ASN A 541 95.46 -30.00 -35.51
N ILE A 542 95.55 -31.29 -35.87
CA ILE A 542 95.19 -32.40 -34.99
C ILE A 542 95.99 -32.44 -33.67
N ASP A 543 97.27 -32.05 -33.70
CA ASP A 543 98.13 -31.97 -32.51
C ASP A 543 97.72 -30.83 -31.57
N GLU A 544 97.24 -29.73 -32.14
CA GLU A 544 96.74 -28.58 -31.39
C GLU A 544 95.36 -28.89 -30.78
N LEU A 545 94.51 -29.58 -31.53
CA LEU A 545 93.23 -30.08 -31.06
C LEU A 545 93.42 -31.05 -29.89
N GLU A 546 94.37 -31.99 -29.97
CA GLU A 546 94.69 -32.91 -28.88
C GLU A 546 95.10 -32.14 -27.61
N LYS A 547 96.03 -31.19 -27.73
CA LYS A 547 96.45 -30.34 -26.62
C LYS A 547 95.28 -29.57 -26.01
N PHE A 548 94.39 -29.03 -26.85
CA PHE A 548 93.19 -28.33 -26.40
C PHE A 548 92.28 -29.26 -25.58
N ILE A 549 91.96 -30.44 -26.09
CA ILE A 549 91.08 -31.41 -25.42
C ILE A 549 91.70 -31.89 -24.10
N LEU A 550 92.99 -32.21 -24.09
CA LEU A 550 93.69 -32.66 -22.88
C LEU A 550 93.67 -31.60 -21.78
N LYS A 551 93.78 -30.32 -22.15
CA LYS A 551 93.74 -29.17 -21.24
C LYS A 551 92.33 -28.82 -20.78
N ASN A 552 91.37 -28.72 -21.70
CA ASN A 552 90.05 -28.11 -21.45
C ASN A 552 88.94 -29.14 -21.21
N LYS A 553 89.12 -30.41 -21.59
CA LYS A 553 88.14 -31.51 -21.44
C LYS A 553 86.81 -31.32 -22.20
N HIS A 554 86.80 -30.46 -23.22
CA HIS A 554 85.72 -30.32 -24.18
C HIS A 554 86.28 -29.96 -25.56
N LEU A 555 85.44 -30.02 -26.61
CA LEU A 555 85.82 -29.62 -27.96
C LEU A 555 85.83 -28.08 -28.09
N PRO A 556 86.67 -27.50 -28.98
CA PRO A 556 86.60 -26.08 -29.32
C PRO A 556 85.18 -25.66 -29.71
N ASN A 557 84.77 -24.43 -29.39
CA ASN A 557 83.45 -23.83 -29.68
C ASN A 557 82.22 -24.53 -29.05
N ILE A 558 82.37 -25.71 -28.45
CA ILE A 558 81.32 -26.39 -27.69
C ILE A 558 81.34 -25.87 -26.24
N PRO A 559 80.19 -25.41 -25.71
CA PRO A 559 80.12 -24.91 -24.34
C PRO A 559 80.41 -26.02 -23.33
N THR A 560 81.03 -25.64 -22.23
CA THR A 560 81.29 -26.52 -21.08
C THR A 560 80.00 -26.91 -20.36
N ALA A 561 80.03 -28.02 -19.62
CA ALA A 561 78.89 -28.40 -18.78
C ALA A 561 78.50 -27.30 -17.78
N SER A 562 79.48 -26.57 -17.24
CA SER A 562 79.25 -25.46 -16.32
C SER A 562 78.54 -24.28 -16.98
N GLU A 563 78.88 -23.95 -18.23
CA GLU A 563 78.21 -22.91 -19.02
C GLU A 563 76.77 -23.33 -19.36
N VAL A 564 76.55 -24.57 -19.82
CA VAL A 564 75.21 -25.08 -20.13
C VAL A 564 74.31 -25.12 -18.89
N MET A 565 74.84 -25.52 -17.74
CA MET A 565 74.08 -25.53 -16.48
C MET A 565 73.66 -24.13 -16.04
N LYS A 566 74.45 -23.11 -16.36
CA LYS A 566 74.23 -21.72 -15.94
C LYS A 566 73.32 -20.98 -16.91
N ASP A 567 73.61 -21.05 -18.20
CA ASP A 567 73.02 -20.17 -19.21
C ASP A 567 71.97 -20.90 -20.09
N GLY A 568 71.89 -22.23 -20.00
CA GLY A 568 71.05 -23.06 -20.87
C GLY A 568 71.68 -23.27 -22.25
N ILE A 569 70.91 -23.80 -23.20
CA ILE A 569 71.37 -23.99 -24.58
C ILE A 569 70.24 -23.79 -25.59
N ASP A 570 70.51 -23.04 -26.65
CA ASP A 570 69.62 -22.95 -27.80
C ASP A 570 69.77 -24.22 -28.65
N LEU A 571 68.64 -24.88 -28.94
CA LEU A 571 68.63 -26.14 -29.66
C LEU A 571 69.16 -26.00 -31.09
N GLY A 572 68.80 -24.91 -31.78
CA GLY A 572 69.25 -24.65 -33.16
C GLY A 572 70.74 -24.33 -33.22
N GLU A 573 71.24 -23.51 -32.30
CA GLU A 573 72.68 -23.19 -32.20
C GLU A 573 73.51 -24.44 -31.87
N MET A 574 73.03 -25.30 -30.95
CA MET A 574 73.74 -26.53 -30.62
C MET A 574 73.75 -27.53 -31.77
N ASP A 575 72.63 -27.70 -32.46
CA ASP A 575 72.57 -28.58 -33.63
C ASP A 575 73.51 -28.07 -34.74
N ALA A 576 73.62 -26.75 -34.94
CA ALA A 576 74.58 -26.15 -35.87
C ALA A 576 76.05 -26.38 -35.45
N LYS A 577 76.40 -26.17 -34.17
CA LYS A 577 77.74 -26.44 -33.64
C LYS A 577 78.11 -27.92 -33.71
N LEU A 578 77.16 -28.82 -33.44
CA LEU A 578 77.36 -30.26 -33.60
C LEU A 578 77.61 -30.62 -35.06
N LEU A 579 76.89 -29.98 -36.00
CA LEU A 579 77.13 -30.15 -37.43
C LEU A 579 78.54 -29.66 -37.82
N GLU A 580 78.98 -28.49 -37.35
CA GLU A 580 80.36 -27.99 -37.56
C GLU A 580 81.40 -29.04 -37.16
N LYS A 581 81.22 -29.69 -36.01
CA LYS A 581 82.17 -30.72 -35.54
C LYS A 581 82.08 -32.03 -36.32
N ILE A 582 80.93 -32.37 -36.86
CA ILE A 582 80.78 -33.49 -37.80
C ILE A 582 81.51 -33.19 -39.11
N GLU A 583 81.43 -31.95 -39.61
CA GLU A 583 82.10 -31.53 -40.84
C GLU A 583 83.63 -31.46 -40.67
N GLU A 584 84.13 -30.89 -39.56
CA GLU A 584 85.56 -30.92 -39.21
C GLU A 584 86.09 -32.35 -39.10
N LEU A 585 85.35 -33.24 -38.40
CA LEU A 585 85.69 -34.66 -38.29
C LEU A 585 85.74 -35.34 -39.66
N THR A 586 84.87 -34.93 -40.58
CA THR A 586 84.85 -35.43 -41.95
C THR A 586 86.12 -35.01 -42.71
N LEU A 587 86.59 -33.77 -42.54
CA LEU A 587 87.86 -33.30 -43.11
C LEU A 587 89.06 -34.05 -42.55
N TYR A 588 89.15 -34.24 -41.22
CA TYR A 588 90.22 -35.05 -40.62
C TYR A 588 90.19 -36.49 -41.12
N SER A 589 89.01 -37.08 -41.27
CA SER A 589 88.85 -38.45 -41.80
C SER A 589 89.34 -38.54 -43.24
N ILE A 590 88.99 -37.59 -44.10
CA ILE A 590 89.49 -37.51 -45.48
C ILE A 590 91.01 -37.40 -45.49
N GLY A 591 91.59 -36.56 -44.63
CA GLY A 591 93.04 -36.44 -44.46
C GLY A 591 93.70 -37.77 -44.08
N LEU A 592 93.18 -38.43 -43.04
CA LEU A 592 93.66 -39.73 -42.57
C LEU A 592 93.54 -40.82 -43.65
N TYR A 593 92.47 -40.82 -44.44
CA TYR A 593 92.31 -41.75 -45.56
C TYR A 593 93.35 -41.52 -46.66
N LYS A 594 93.66 -40.26 -46.98
CA LYS A 594 94.72 -39.91 -47.95
C LYS A 594 96.09 -40.34 -47.45
N GLU A 595 96.43 -40.03 -46.20
CA GLU A 595 97.70 -40.45 -45.59
C GLU A 595 97.84 -41.98 -45.57
N ASN A 596 96.79 -42.71 -45.16
CA ASN A 596 96.79 -44.18 -45.21
C ASN A 596 96.91 -44.73 -46.63
N TYR A 597 96.37 -44.04 -47.63
CA TYR A 597 96.52 -44.42 -49.03
C TYR A 597 97.98 -44.24 -49.49
N ASP A 598 98.58 -43.09 -49.18
CA ASP A 598 99.97 -42.78 -49.53
C ASP A 598 100.93 -43.76 -48.85
N LEU A 599 100.73 -44.05 -47.55
CA LEU A 599 101.50 -45.05 -46.81
C LEU A 599 101.36 -46.46 -47.41
N LYS A 600 100.17 -46.83 -47.91
CA LYS A 600 99.97 -48.13 -48.59
C LYS A 600 100.71 -48.21 -49.91
N GLU A 601 100.69 -47.14 -50.71
CA GLU A 601 101.45 -47.09 -51.97
C GLU A 601 102.96 -47.08 -51.71
N GLU A 602 103.45 -46.36 -50.70
CA GLU A 602 104.84 -46.42 -50.28
C GLU A 602 105.23 -47.83 -49.82
N THR A 603 104.39 -48.47 -48.99
CA THR A 603 104.61 -49.86 -48.54
C THR A 603 104.67 -50.83 -49.72
N LYS A 604 103.82 -50.66 -50.71
CA LYS A 604 103.80 -51.48 -51.94
C LYS A 604 105.06 -51.27 -52.79
N ASN A 605 105.54 -50.03 -52.90
CA ASN A 605 106.79 -49.73 -53.60
C ASN A 605 108.00 -50.34 -52.87
N LEU A 606 108.09 -50.17 -51.55
CA LEU A 606 109.14 -50.79 -50.72
C LEU A 606 109.10 -52.33 -50.78
N GLN A 607 107.90 -52.93 -50.83
CA GLN A 607 107.75 -54.38 -51.04
C GLN A 607 108.31 -54.82 -52.38
N LYS A 608 108.07 -54.06 -53.45
CA LYS A 608 108.62 -54.33 -54.78
C LYS A 608 110.15 -54.20 -54.80
N GLU A 609 110.71 -53.14 -54.23
CA GLU A 609 112.16 -52.96 -54.12
C GLU A 609 112.82 -54.10 -53.33
N ASN A 610 112.23 -54.51 -52.21
CA ASN A 610 112.71 -55.65 -51.43
C ASN A 610 112.68 -56.96 -52.25
N GLN A 611 111.64 -57.19 -53.06
CA GLN A 611 111.59 -58.36 -53.95
C GLN A 611 112.70 -58.31 -55.02
N GLU A 612 112.93 -57.15 -55.64
CA GLU A 612 114.01 -56.97 -56.62
C GLU A 612 115.39 -57.21 -55.98
N GLN A 613 115.61 -56.72 -54.76
CA GLN A 613 116.84 -56.99 -54.00
C GLN A 613 116.99 -58.46 -53.64
N GLN A 614 115.92 -59.16 -53.25
CA GLN A 614 115.96 -60.61 -52.99
C GLN A 614 116.35 -61.39 -54.25
N ILE A 615 115.77 -61.05 -55.41
CA ILE A 615 116.12 -61.67 -56.70
C ILE A 615 117.60 -61.41 -57.03
N LEU A 616 118.08 -60.16 -56.91
CA LEU A 616 119.48 -59.83 -57.16
C LEU A 616 120.42 -60.57 -56.20
N LEU A 617 120.05 -60.71 -54.93
CA LEU A 617 120.81 -61.46 -53.93
C LEU A 617 120.88 -62.95 -54.29
N GLU A 618 119.76 -63.56 -54.71
CA GLU A 618 119.74 -64.94 -55.21
C GLU A 618 120.62 -65.11 -56.46
N GLU A 619 120.59 -64.16 -57.40
CA GLU A 619 121.46 -64.19 -58.58
C GLU A 619 122.95 -64.07 -58.22
N LEU A 620 123.29 -63.19 -57.28
CA LEU A 620 124.65 -63.05 -56.77
C LEU A 620 125.10 -64.32 -56.03
N LEU A 621 124.25 -64.92 -55.19
CA LEU A 621 124.54 -66.19 -54.51
C LEU A 621 124.81 -67.31 -55.51
N LYS A 622 123.95 -67.47 -56.52
CA LYS A 622 124.19 -68.44 -57.62
C LYS A 622 125.51 -68.18 -58.34
N ARG A 623 125.87 -66.92 -58.55
CA ARG A 623 127.14 -66.55 -59.21
C ARG A 623 128.35 -66.82 -58.33
N VAL A 624 128.24 -66.61 -57.02
CA VAL A 624 129.28 -66.99 -56.04
C VAL A 624 129.44 -68.50 -56.01
N GLU A 625 128.35 -69.27 -55.93
CA GLU A 625 128.38 -70.74 -56.00
C GLU A 625 129.05 -71.23 -57.29
N GLN A 626 128.74 -70.64 -58.44
CA GLN A 626 129.41 -70.95 -59.72
C GLN A 626 130.91 -70.58 -59.73
N LEU A 627 131.32 -69.53 -59.05
CA LEU A 627 132.73 -69.15 -58.93
C LEU A 627 133.48 -70.08 -57.97
N GLU A 628 132.82 -70.56 -56.92
CA GLU A 628 133.38 -71.53 -55.98
C GLU A 628 133.49 -72.93 -56.59
N SER A 629 132.57 -73.35 -57.45
CA SER A 629 132.62 -74.65 -58.14
C SER A 629 133.66 -74.74 -59.28
N ASN A 630 134.19 -73.60 -59.73
CA ASN A 630 135.21 -73.50 -60.80
C ASN A 630 136.65 -73.37 -60.26
N LYS A 631 136.85 -73.55 -58.95
CA LYS A 631 138.14 -73.84 -58.32
C LYS A 631 138.26 -75.33 -58.05
#